data_AF-A0A7K9KR49-F1
#
_entry.id   AF-A0A7K9KR49-F1
#
_cell.length_a   1.000
_cell.length_b   1.000
_cell.length_c   1.000
_cell.angle_alpha   90.00
_cell.angle_beta   90.00
_cell.angle_gamma   90.00
#
_symmetry.space_group_name_H-M   'P 1'
#
loop_
_entity.id
_entity.type
_entity.pdbx_description
1 polymer ?
#
loop_
_entity_poly.entity_id
_entity_poly.type
_entity_poly.pdbx_seq_one_letter_code
_entity_poly.pdbx_strand_id
1 'polypeptide(L)'
;QVIAYSRHRYRILGETLDVAVGNCIDRLARLLQIPNAPSPGYNVEQLAKRIHKSPKLSPKSSREPKIRGGDPKTLFFISQAVTPKLLESGEATPEDLCFSLQETAFAMLAEVTERALALTRAKHLLLVGGVAC
;
A
#
# COMPACT_ATOMS: atom_id res chain seq x y z
N GLN A 1 -1.70 12.15 1.42
CA GLN A 1 -1.29 13.52 1.76
C GLN A 1 -1.39 13.66 3.27
N VAL A 2 -0.46 14.35 3.90
CA VAL A 2 -0.44 14.63 5.34
C VAL A 2 -0.46 16.14 5.50
N ILE A 3 -1.50 16.64 6.16
CA ILE A 3 -1.74 18.06 6.35
C ILE A 3 -1.87 18.38 7.84
N ALA A 4 -1.41 19.56 8.25
CA ALA A 4 -1.58 20.06 9.60
C ALA A 4 -1.92 21.54 9.62
N TYR A 5 -2.71 21.95 10.60
CA TYR A 5 -3.02 23.36 10.82
C TYR A 5 -1.94 23.99 11.72
N SER A 6 -1.26 25.02 11.23
CA SER A 6 -0.23 25.74 11.98
C SER A 6 -0.07 27.17 11.51
N ARG A 7 0.06 28.11 12.46
CA ARG A 7 0.16 29.57 12.20
C ARG A 7 -0.98 30.06 11.30
N HIS A 8 -2.21 29.77 11.72
CA HIS A 8 -3.47 30.17 11.08
C HIS A 8 -3.72 29.64 9.65
N ARG A 9 -2.98 28.63 9.18
CA ARG A 9 -3.17 28.04 7.84
C ARG A 9 -2.94 26.52 7.86
N TYR A 10 -3.61 25.82 6.96
CA TYR A 10 -3.27 24.43 6.65
C TYR A 10 -2.00 24.37 5.82
N ARG A 11 -1.12 23.43 6.17
CA ARG A 11 0.16 23.19 5.50
C ARG A 11 0.26 21.73 5.12
N ILE A 12 0.79 21.49 3.93
CA ILE A 12 1.14 20.15 3.46
C ILE A 12 2.50 19.80 4.08
N LEU A 13 2.53 18.74 4.89
CA LEU A 13 3.75 18.24 5.53
C LEU A 13 4.34 17.04 4.78
N GLY A 14 3.51 16.35 4.01
CA GLY A 14 3.93 15.27 3.12
C GLY A 14 2.89 15.01 2.06
N GLU A 15 3.32 14.78 0.83
CA GLU A 15 2.47 14.39 -0.28
C GLU A 15 3.18 13.37 -1.16
N THR A 16 2.39 12.65 -1.95
CA THR A 16 2.96 11.73 -2.94
C THR A 16 3.51 12.54 -4.11
N LEU A 17 4.65 12.13 -4.66
CA LEU A 17 5.29 12.82 -5.79
C LEU A 17 4.76 12.37 -7.15
N ASP A 18 4.04 11.26 -7.20
CA ASP A 18 3.66 10.59 -8.43
C ASP A 18 2.18 10.17 -8.42
N VAL A 19 1.82 9.15 -7.66
CA VAL A 19 0.50 8.53 -7.69
C VAL A 19 -0.05 8.36 -6.28
N ALA A 20 -1.35 8.62 -6.12
CA ALA A 20 -2.05 8.39 -4.87
C ALA A 20 -2.19 6.88 -4.59
N VAL A 21 -2.05 6.48 -3.33
CA VAL A 21 -2.13 5.08 -2.89
C VAL A 21 -3.39 4.36 -3.37
N GLY A 22 -4.54 5.04 -3.38
CA GLY A 22 -5.80 4.46 -3.89
C GLY A 22 -5.71 4.06 -5.37
N ASN A 23 -5.07 4.89 -6.20
CA ASN A 23 -4.86 4.56 -7.62
C ASN A 23 -3.84 3.43 -7.79
N CYS A 24 -2.83 3.30 -6.91
CA CYS A 24 -1.94 2.15 -6.89
C CYS A 24 -2.71 0.85 -6.62
N ILE A 25 -3.61 0.86 -5.62
CA ILE A 25 -4.46 -0.28 -5.29
C ILE A 25 -5.40 -0.62 -6.46
N ASP A 26 -6.06 0.38 -7.05
CA ASP A 26 -6.95 0.18 -8.20
C ASP A 26 -6.23 -0.36 -9.44
N ARG A 27 -4.97 0.01 -9.64
CA ARG A 27 -4.14 -0.54 -10.72
C ARG A 27 -3.79 -1.99 -10.45
N LEU A 28 -3.38 -2.34 -9.24
CA LEU A 28 -3.12 -3.73 -8.87
C LEU A 28 -4.38 -4.58 -9.04
N ALA A 29 -5.53 -4.11 -8.55
CA ALA A 29 -6.81 -4.78 -8.70
C ALA A 29 -7.14 -5.08 -10.16
N ARG A 30 -6.93 -4.10 -11.05
CA ARG A 30 -7.12 -4.28 -12.50
C ARG A 30 -6.15 -5.29 -13.11
N LEU A 31 -4.87 -5.24 -12.74
CA LEU A 31 -3.86 -6.18 -13.24
C LEU A 31 -4.15 -7.63 -12.83
N LEU A 32 -4.62 -7.83 -11.60
CA LEU A 32 -5.00 -9.13 -11.07
C LEU A 32 -6.42 -9.56 -11.44
N GLN A 33 -7.13 -8.76 -12.26
CA GLN A 33 -8.52 -9.00 -12.65
C GLN A 33 -9.46 -9.20 -11.45
N ILE A 34 -9.20 -8.48 -10.35
CA ILE A 34 -10.00 -8.53 -9.13
C ILE A 34 -11.32 -7.79 -9.38
N PRO A 35 -12.48 -8.34 -8.95
CA PRO A 35 -13.77 -7.68 -9.10
C PRO A 35 -13.83 -6.30 -8.42
N ASN A 36 -14.57 -5.36 -9.02
CA ASN A 36 -14.75 -4.02 -8.45
C ASN A 36 -15.81 -3.96 -7.34
N ALA A 37 -16.74 -4.91 -7.26
CA ALA A 37 -17.77 -4.93 -6.22
C ALA A 37 -17.32 -5.78 -5.01
N PRO A 38 -17.51 -5.33 -3.75
CA PRO A 38 -18.12 -4.06 -3.32
C PRO A 38 -17.19 -2.84 -3.48
N SER A 39 -15.88 -3.02 -3.39
CA SER A 39 -14.86 -2.06 -3.82
C SER A 39 -13.58 -2.82 -4.19
N PRO A 40 -12.75 -2.31 -5.13
CA PRO A 40 -11.48 -2.95 -5.47
C PRO A 40 -10.53 -3.01 -4.27
N GLY A 41 -10.47 -1.95 -3.46
CA GLY A 41 -9.64 -1.90 -2.26
C GLY A 41 -10.01 -2.96 -1.22
N TYR A 42 -11.32 -3.15 -0.98
CA TYR A 42 -11.80 -4.21 -0.09
C TYR A 42 -11.38 -5.59 -0.60
N ASN A 43 -11.56 -5.89 -1.88
CA ASN A 43 -11.22 -7.20 -2.43
C ASN A 43 -9.71 -7.47 -2.40
N VAL A 44 -8.87 -6.46 -2.63
CA VAL A 44 -7.41 -6.54 -2.46
C VAL A 44 -7.04 -6.87 -1.02
N GLU A 45 -7.67 -6.22 -0.04
CA GLU A 45 -7.44 -6.50 1.39
C GLU A 45 -7.87 -7.93 1.76
N GLN A 46 -9.01 -8.38 1.26
CA GLN A 46 -9.50 -9.73 1.52
C GLN A 46 -8.59 -10.81 0.92
N LEU A 47 -7.92 -10.53 -0.20
CA LEU A 47 -6.89 -11.41 -0.76
C LEU A 47 -5.62 -11.40 0.08
N ALA A 48 -5.15 -10.21 0.50
CA ALA A 48 -3.98 -10.10 1.36
C ALA A 48 -4.14 -10.90 2.67
N LYS A 49 -5.33 -10.87 3.29
CA LYS A 49 -5.64 -11.64 4.51
C LYS A 49 -5.56 -13.16 4.34
N ARG A 50 -5.63 -13.70 3.11
CA ARG A 50 -5.61 -15.16 2.86
C ARG A 50 -4.22 -15.77 3.04
N ILE A 51 -3.15 -14.97 2.96
CA ILE A 51 -1.78 -15.42 3.25
C ILE A 51 -1.66 -16.02 4.65
N HIS A 52 -2.25 -15.36 5.65
CA HIS A 52 -2.16 -15.82 7.04
C HIS A 52 -2.99 -17.08 7.33
N LYS A 53 -3.89 -17.48 6.42
CA LYS A 53 -4.78 -18.64 6.60
C LYS A 53 -4.30 -19.91 5.90
N SER A 54 -3.21 -19.83 5.14
CA SER A 54 -2.75 -20.93 4.28
C SER A 54 -1.55 -21.65 4.93
N PRO A 55 -1.73 -22.85 5.53
CA PRO A 55 -0.63 -23.60 6.16
C PRO A 55 0.37 -24.21 5.16
N LYS A 56 0.15 -24.06 3.85
CA LYS A 56 0.98 -24.65 2.78
C LYS A 56 2.04 -23.72 2.20
N LEU A 57 2.07 -22.44 2.57
CA LEU A 57 3.18 -21.55 2.19
C LEU A 57 4.36 -21.78 3.15
N SER A 58 5.07 -22.89 2.90
CA SER A 58 6.39 -23.17 3.48
C SER A 58 7.37 -21.99 3.21
N PRO A 59 8.45 -21.83 4.00
CA PRO A 59 9.28 -20.62 4.14
C PRO A 59 10.21 -20.34 2.94
N LYS A 60 9.69 -20.45 1.71
CA LYS A 60 10.28 -19.91 0.48
C LYS A 60 9.61 -18.60 0.05
N SER A 61 8.33 -18.40 0.42
CA SER A 61 7.60 -17.11 0.29
C SER A 61 7.91 -16.15 1.45
N SER A 62 8.52 -16.63 2.54
CA SER A 62 9.06 -15.80 3.62
C SER A 62 10.36 -15.08 3.26
N ARG A 63 10.82 -15.18 2.00
CA ARG A 63 11.62 -14.09 1.46
C ARG A 63 10.63 -12.97 1.31
N GLU A 64 10.63 -12.03 2.28
CA GLU A 64 10.19 -10.66 2.04
C GLU A 64 10.43 -10.39 0.55
N PRO A 65 9.38 -10.16 -0.29
CA PRO A 65 9.67 -9.68 -1.63
C PRO A 65 10.61 -8.52 -1.38
N LYS A 66 11.82 -8.61 -1.95
CA LYS A 66 12.99 -7.83 -1.57
C LYS A 66 12.80 -6.38 -2.03
N ILE A 67 11.73 -5.77 -1.55
CA ILE A 67 11.28 -4.41 -1.72
C ILE A 67 11.70 -3.76 -0.41
N ARG A 68 13.01 -3.73 -0.22
CA ARG A 68 13.63 -3.09 0.93
C ARG A 68 13.41 -1.59 0.73
N GLY A 69 12.58 -0.98 1.57
CA GLY A 69 12.39 0.47 1.72
C GLY A 69 12.57 1.26 0.43
N GLY A 70 11.55 1.25 -0.43
CA GLY A 70 11.54 2.02 -1.67
C GLY A 70 10.63 3.24 -1.57
N ASP A 71 11.03 4.33 -2.22
CA ASP A 71 10.20 5.52 -2.44
C ASP A 71 8.84 5.18 -3.09
N PRO A 72 7.84 6.07 -3.07
CA PRO A 72 6.51 5.82 -3.67
C PRO A 72 6.58 5.36 -5.14
N LYS A 73 7.63 5.79 -5.86
CA LYS A 73 7.98 5.35 -7.22
C LYS A 73 8.16 3.84 -7.32
N THR A 74 8.77 3.22 -6.31
CA THR A 74 9.03 1.78 -6.27
C THR A 74 7.72 1.00 -6.23
N LEU A 75 6.69 1.47 -5.50
CA LEU A 75 5.36 0.84 -5.47
C LEU A 75 4.69 0.84 -6.84
N PHE A 76 4.80 1.96 -7.57
CA PHE A 76 4.26 2.08 -8.92
C PHE A 76 4.98 1.17 -9.92
N PHE A 77 6.32 1.15 -9.89
CA PHE A 77 7.14 0.28 -10.74
C PHE A 77 6.89 -1.21 -10.46
N ILE A 78 6.74 -1.60 -9.20
CA ILE A 78 6.43 -2.98 -8.80
C ILE A 78 5.05 -3.38 -9.32
N SER A 79 4.04 -2.51 -9.17
CA SER A 79 2.68 -2.81 -9.66
C SER A 79 2.66 -3.02 -11.18
N GLN A 80 3.31 -2.17 -11.98
CA GLN A 80 3.19 -2.23 -13.44
C GLN A 80 4.17 -3.17 -14.14
N ALA A 81 5.45 -3.19 -13.74
CA ALA A 81 6.49 -3.87 -14.51
C ALA A 81 6.83 -5.26 -13.97
N VAL A 82 6.56 -5.50 -12.68
CA VAL A 82 7.01 -6.70 -11.96
C VAL A 82 5.87 -7.70 -11.78
N THR A 83 4.64 -7.23 -11.50
CA THR A 83 3.44 -8.08 -11.35
C THR A 83 3.23 -9.08 -12.50
N PRO A 84 3.28 -8.69 -13.79
CA PRO A 84 3.02 -9.64 -14.89
C PRO A 84 4.10 -10.73 -14.94
N LYS A 85 5.36 -10.33 -14.76
CA LYS A 85 6.51 -11.25 -14.81
C LYS A 85 6.55 -12.24 -13.65
N LEU A 86 6.19 -11.78 -12.45
CA LEU A 86 6.12 -12.65 -11.26
C LEU A 86 4.96 -13.64 -11.32
N LEU A 87 3.84 -13.24 -11.92
CA LEU A 87 2.71 -14.13 -12.16
C LEU A 87 3.05 -15.17 -13.22
N GLU A 88 3.68 -14.75 -14.33
CA GLU A 88 4.13 -15.64 -15.40
C GLU A 88 5.22 -16.63 -14.95
N SER A 89 6.13 -16.19 -14.05
CA SER A 89 7.17 -17.07 -13.48
C SER A 89 6.67 -17.98 -12.34
N GLY A 90 5.47 -17.73 -11.81
CA GLY A 90 4.91 -18.44 -10.66
C GLY A 90 5.66 -18.16 -9.35
N GLU A 91 6.49 -17.12 -9.29
CA GLU A 91 7.28 -16.76 -8.10
C GLU A 91 6.44 -16.06 -7.02
N ALA A 92 5.32 -15.44 -7.40
CA ALA A 92 4.41 -14.77 -6.46
C ALA A 92 2.95 -15.09 -6.79
N THR A 93 2.14 -15.26 -5.74
CA THR A 93 0.68 -15.38 -5.88
C THR A 93 0.02 -13.99 -5.88
N PRO A 94 -1.21 -13.87 -6.41
CA PRO A 94 -2.00 -12.65 -6.26
C PRO A 94 -2.12 -12.19 -4.80
N GLU A 95 -2.24 -13.12 -3.86
CA GLU A 95 -2.27 -12.84 -2.43
C GLU A 95 -0.95 -12.22 -1.94
N ASP A 96 0.21 -12.73 -2.36
CA ASP A 96 1.55 -12.20 -2.01
C ASP A 96 1.70 -10.75 -2.48
N LEU A 97 1.22 -10.47 -3.69
CA LEU A 97 1.28 -9.13 -4.27
C LEU A 97 0.35 -8.16 -3.55
N CYS A 98 -0.88 -8.57 -3.23
CA CYS A 98 -1.82 -7.76 -2.46
C CYS A 98 -1.27 -7.44 -1.06
N PHE A 99 -0.74 -8.44 -0.36
CA PHE A 99 -0.16 -8.26 0.97
C PHE A 99 1.07 -7.34 0.94
N SER A 100 2.02 -7.61 0.04
CA SER A 100 3.25 -6.82 -0.05
C SER A 100 2.99 -5.36 -0.41
N LEU A 101 2.04 -5.09 -1.33
CA LEU A 101 1.66 -3.72 -1.67
C LEU A 101 1.06 -2.99 -0.47
N GLN A 102 0.13 -3.62 0.25
CA GLN A 102 -0.53 -3.02 1.41
C GLN A 102 0.46 -2.73 2.54
N GLU A 103 1.27 -3.71 2.93
CA GLU A 103 2.26 -3.53 3.99
C GLU A 103 3.24 -2.42 3.65
N THR A 104 3.79 -2.42 2.44
CA THR A 104 4.77 -1.39 2.04
C THR A 104 4.13 -0.01 1.99
N ALA A 105 2.97 0.13 1.35
CA ALA A 105 2.31 1.42 1.19
C ALA A 105 1.81 1.98 2.52
N PHE A 106 1.21 1.15 3.37
CA PHE A 106 0.68 1.60 4.67
C PHE A 106 1.79 1.83 5.69
N ALA A 107 2.88 1.06 5.68
CA ALA A 107 4.05 1.35 6.50
C ALA A 107 4.65 2.72 6.15
N MET A 108 4.80 3.04 4.85
CA MET A 108 5.28 4.36 4.43
C MET A 108 4.34 5.49 4.85
N LEU A 109 3.02 5.31 4.72
CA LEU A 109 2.04 6.30 5.16
C LEU A 109 2.07 6.48 6.68
N ALA A 110 2.21 5.40 7.44
CA ALA A 110 2.35 5.44 8.88
C ALA A 110 3.62 6.20 9.29
N GLU A 111 4.76 5.92 8.64
CA GLU A 111 6.03 6.60 8.91
C GLU A 111 5.94 8.11 8.66
N VAL A 112 5.42 8.52 7.49
CA VAL A 112 5.27 9.94 7.16
C VAL A 112 4.30 10.63 8.12
N THR A 113 3.24 9.93 8.52
CA THR A 113 2.26 10.44 9.50
C THR A 113 2.90 10.59 10.88
N GLU A 114 3.68 9.62 11.33
CA GLU A 114 4.38 9.67 12.61
C GLU A 114 5.38 10.83 12.65
N ARG A 115 6.18 11.00 11.60
CA ARG A 115 7.10 12.15 11.47
C ARG A 115 6.35 13.49 11.53
N ALA A 116 5.18 13.58 10.88
CA ALA A 116 4.35 14.79 10.92
C ALA A 116 3.75 15.05 12.31
N LEU A 117 3.29 14.01 13.01
CA LEU A 117 2.81 14.12 14.39
C LEU A 117 3.92 14.58 15.32
N ALA A 118 5.13 14.00 15.21
CA ALA A 118 6.29 14.40 15.99
C ALA A 118 6.69 15.87 15.73
N LEU A 119 6.67 16.30 14.47
CA LEU A 119 6.99 17.68 14.07
C LEU A 119 5.98 18.70 14.60
N THR A 120 4.69 18.35 14.60
CA THR A 120 3.60 19.26 14.98
C THR A 120 3.24 19.18 16.46
N ARG A 121 3.68 18.13 17.16
CA ARG A 121 3.24 17.77 18.52
C ARG A 121 1.71 17.60 18.63
N ALA A 122 1.04 17.25 17.53
CA ALA A 122 -0.39 17.00 17.53
C ALA A 122 -0.70 15.74 18.36
N LYS A 123 -1.78 15.80 19.15
CA LYS A 123 -2.26 14.67 19.97
C LYS A 123 -3.30 13.81 19.26
N HIS A 124 -3.82 14.29 18.13
CA HIS A 124 -4.91 13.65 17.40
C HIS A 124 -4.52 13.53 15.93
N LEU A 125 -4.87 12.38 15.35
CA LEU A 125 -4.76 12.09 13.94
C LEU A 125 -6.18 11.86 13.40
N LEU A 126 -6.50 12.50 12.28
CA LEU A 126 -7.73 12.24 11.54
C LEU A 126 -7.35 11.61 10.20
N LEU A 127 -7.76 10.36 9.99
CA LEU A 127 -7.64 9.68 8.70
C LEU A 127 -8.88 10.01 7.86
N VAL A 128 -8.66 10.47 6.63
CA VAL A 128 -9.73 10.85 5.68
C VAL A 128 -9.46 10.28 4.29
N GLY A 129 -10.51 10.22 3.48
CA GLY A 129 -10.45 9.78 2.08
C GLY A 129 -10.98 8.37 1.86
N GLY A 130 -11.17 7.99 0.59
CA GLY A 130 -11.82 6.71 0.22
C GLY A 130 -11.02 5.45 0.54
N VAL A 131 -9.73 5.58 0.88
CA VAL A 131 -8.86 4.44 1.30
C VAL A 131 -8.90 4.25 2.82
N ALA A 132 -9.61 5.10 3.57
CA ALA A 132 -9.72 5.00 5.03
C ALA A 132 -10.81 4.01 5.50
N CYS A 133 -11.44 3.27 4.58
CA CYS A 133 -12.58 2.39 4.84
C CYS A 133 -12.18 0.96 5.22
#